data_AF-A0A1M2VCD0-F1
#
_entry.id   AF-A0A1M2VCD0-F1
#
_cell.length_a   1.000
_cell.length_b   1.000
_cell.length_c   1.000
_cell.angle_alpha   90.00
_cell.angle_beta   90.00
_cell.angle_gamma   90.00
#
_symmetry.space_group_name_H-M   'P 1'
#
loop_
_entity.id
_entity.type
_entity.pdbx_description
1 polymer ?
#
loop_
_entity_poly.entity_id
_entity_poly.type
_entity_poly.pdbx_seq_one_letter_code
_entity_poly.pdbx_strand_id
1 'polypeptide(L)'
;MLFFPLPGSYAVIEIDVEKTLQPLNDPLACAAGALIKTTKCIVYLDMVLRLPLPHDTHFKYMACIIGPGLRPAHPELCITPDMCLPIRPNTRHPVADRESLRSDPPFPFGNCYHWFGPDMWLDVRIVNDGRDYGVGPKTVLPPDQHVKMVSIQDLDMWRSSCARKERDGAQPLADASQAEERDFQPPSMDSMRRERSYAMRPAQSPPPATTAENSRYVEADGYASQELEACRHPCEFCGGVCRADDDSENSDEDSLRSSESLSSEESCDCDCTEDLDDMGIFGLNGDPQDYLVPVMKVSLDIGAQYFKDDSDVPDPMEFIRQRDALVRIIKESKLRAKQALKANQSNVVALKSRSTDCIVGA
;
A
#
# COMPACT_ATOMS: atom_id res chain seq x y z
N MET A 1 17.14 -20.50 -9.63
CA MET A 1 17.62 -19.11 -9.58
C MET A 1 16.43 -18.25 -9.22
N LEU A 2 16.53 -17.51 -8.12
CA LEU A 2 15.52 -16.59 -7.64
C LEU A 2 16.03 -15.17 -7.89
N PHE A 3 15.47 -14.45 -8.84
CA PHE A 3 16.01 -13.16 -9.30
C PHE A 3 15.45 -11.94 -8.56
N PHE A 4 14.60 -12.14 -7.55
CA PHE A 4 14.01 -11.08 -6.72
C PHE A 4 13.94 -11.51 -5.24
N PRO A 5 13.97 -10.57 -4.28
CA PRO A 5 13.74 -10.88 -2.87
C PRO A 5 12.34 -11.45 -2.62
N LEU A 6 12.22 -12.59 -1.92
CA LEU A 6 10.87 -13.09 -1.59
C LEU A 6 10.19 -12.18 -0.54
N PRO A 7 8.89 -11.89 -0.70
CA PRO A 7 8.05 -11.45 0.41
C PRO A 7 8.25 -12.30 1.65
N GLY A 8 8.10 -11.70 2.82
CA GLY A 8 8.37 -12.34 4.10
C GLY A 8 9.84 -12.30 4.52
N SER A 9 10.72 -11.68 3.74
CA SER A 9 12.15 -11.56 4.10
C SER A 9 12.44 -10.25 4.82
N TYR A 10 13.34 -10.31 5.81
CA TYR A 10 13.95 -9.12 6.38
C TYR A 10 15.13 -8.67 5.51
N ALA A 11 15.35 -7.36 5.43
CA ALA A 11 16.43 -6.79 4.66
C ALA A 11 16.99 -5.52 5.30
N VAL A 12 18.27 -5.26 5.06
CA VAL A 12 18.86 -3.93 5.24
C VAL A 12 18.69 -3.17 3.92
N ILE A 13 18.07 -2.00 3.99
CA ILE A 13 17.94 -1.09 2.86
C ILE A 13 18.69 0.21 3.10
N GLU A 14 19.14 0.82 2.00
CA GLU A 14 19.74 2.15 1.97
C GLU A 14 19.28 2.87 0.70
N ILE A 15 18.96 4.16 0.80
CA ILE A 15 18.52 4.95 -0.35
C ILE A 15 19.65 5.06 -1.38
N ASP A 16 19.37 4.71 -2.64
CA ASP A 16 20.25 4.99 -3.77
C ASP A 16 19.87 6.34 -4.38
N VAL A 17 20.42 7.42 -3.80
CA VAL A 17 20.10 8.80 -4.19
C VAL A 17 20.42 9.04 -5.67
N GLU A 18 21.55 8.54 -6.15
CA GLU A 18 21.99 8.71 -7.53
C GLU A 18 21.03 8.03 -8.50
N LYS A 19 20.75 6.72 -8.31
CA LYS A 19 19.81 6.01 -9.18
C LYS A 19 18.39 6.54 -9.11
N THR A 20 17.99 7.07 -7.94
CA THR A 20 16.66 7.67 -7.79
C THR A 20 16.53 8.96 -8.60
N LEU A 21 17.56 9.80 -8.62
CA LEU A 21 17.52 11.11 -9.28
C LEU A 21 17.97 11.08 -10.74
N GLN A 22 18.75 10.08 -11.16
CA GLN A 22 19.27 9.95 -12.52
C GLN A 22 18.18 10.10 -13.61
N PRO A 23 16.99 9.47 -13.51
CA PRO A 23 15.95 9.60 -14.53
C PRO A 23 15.35 11.02 -14.65
N LEU A 24 15.57 11.90 -13.68
CA LEU A 24 15.05 13.27 -13.71
C LEU A 24 15.86 14.18 -14.64
N ASN A 25 17.14 13.87 -14.89
CA ASN A 25 18.06 14.71 -15.67
C ASN A 25 18.08 16.19 -15.18
N ASP A 26 18.01 16.41 -13.87
CA ASP A 26 17.95 17.74 -13.25
C ASP A 26 19.20 17.98 -12.38
N PRO A 27 20.14 18.84 -12.82
CA PRO A 27 21.39 19.07 -12.08
C PRO A 27 21.16 19.72 -10.70
N LEU A 28 20.09 20.50 -10.53
CA LEU A 28 19.75 21.09 -9.22
C LEU A 28 19.24 20.02 -8.26
N ALA A 29 18.44 19.07 -8.77
CA ALA A 29 18.00 17.93 -7.98
C ALA A 29 19.18 17.07 -7.56
N CYS A 30 20.11 16.75 -8.47
CA CYS A 30 21.32 15.99 -8.17
C CYS A 30 22.19 16.69 -7.11
N ALA A 31 22.40 18.01 -7.24
CA ALA A 31 23.17 18.78 -6.26
C ALA A 31 22.51 18.78 -4.87
N ALA A 32 21.18 18.94 -4.80
CA ALA A 32 20.45 18.85 -3.53
C ALA A 32 20.49 17.43 -2.94
N GLY A 33 20.35 16.40 -3.79
CA GLY A 33 20.42 15.00 -3.39
C GLY A 33 21.77 14.62 -2.80
N ALA A 34 22.87 15.15 -3.34
CA ALA A 34 24.22 14.91 -2.84
C ALA A 34 24.45 15.38 -1.39
N LEU A 35 23.57 16.23 -0.85
CA LEU A 35 23.59 16.67 0.55
C LEU A 35 22.86 15.72 1.50
N ILE A 36 22.07 14.78 0.97
CA ILE A 36 21.37 13.77 1.78
C ILE A 36 22.39 12.74 2.23
N LYS A 37 22.64 12.71 3.54
CA LYS A 37 23.40 11.64 4.18
C LYS A 37 22.49 10.44 4.35
N THR A 38 22.74 9.37 3.61
CA THR A 38 21.93 8.15 3.69
C THR A 38 22.29 7.35 4.93
N THR A 39 21.28 6.77 5.57
CA THR A 39 21.44 5.79 6.64
C THR A 39 20.84 4.47 6.23
N LYS A 40 21.31 3.39 6.85
CA LYS A 40 20.73 2.05 6.67
C LYS A 40 19.49 1.93 7.55
N CYS A 41 18.52 1.16 7.08
CA CYS A 41 17.31 0.81 7.82
C CYS A 41 17.05 -0.68 7.67
N ILE A 42 16.57 -1.32 8.74
CA ILE A 42 16.06 -2.68 8.65
C ILE A 42 14.58 -2.59 8.28
N VAL A 43 14.17 -3.40 7.32
CA VAL A 43 12.77 -3.50 6.89
C VAL A 43 12.36 -4.95 6.75
N TYR A 44 11.04 -5.16 6.82
CA TYR A 44 10.38 -6.38 6.44
C TYR A 44 9.72 -6.18 5.07
N LEU A 45 10.07 -7.01 4.08
CA LEU A 45 9.46 -6.98 2.75
C LEU A 45 8.11 -7.69 2.81
N ASP A 46 7.04 -6.92 2.85
CA ASP A 46 5.70 -7.42 3.16
C ASP A 46 5.02 -8.00 1.92
N MET A 47 4.83 -7.15 0.90
CA MET A 47 4.12 -7.52 -0.32
C MET A 47 4.84 -6.97 -1.55
N VAL A 48 4.81 -7.73 -2.64
CA VAL A 48 5.21 -7.25 -3.97
C VAL A 48 4.07 -6.44 -4.58
N LEU A 49 4.33 -5.19 -4.93
CA LEU A 49 3.34 -4.27 -5.50
C LEU A 49 3.26 -4.35 -7.04
N ARG A 50 4.23 -5.02 -7.68
CA ARG A 50 4.25 -5.29 -9.13
C ARG A 50 4.90 -6.64 -9.39
N LEU A 51 4.23 -7.50 -10.15
CA LEU A 51 4.74 -8.83 -10.50
C LEU A 51 6.18 -8.73 -11.03
N PRO A 52 7.15 -9.44 -10.41
CA PRO A 52 8.54 -9.28 -10.75
C PRO A 52 8.85 -10.06 -12.03
N LEU A 53 9.17 -9.36 -13.12
CA LEU A 53 9.61 -9.98 -14.36
C LEU A 53 11.15 -9.92 -14.47
N PRO A 54 11.82 -10.92 -15.09
CA PRO A 54 13.28 -10.92 -15.24
C PRO A 54 13.84 -9.70 -15.97
N HIS A 55 13.04 -9.06 -16.82
CA HIS A 55 13.42 -7.88 -17.61
C HIS A 55 13.09 -6.55 -16.93
N ASP A 56 12.38 -6.58 -15.80
CA ASP A 56 12.10 -5.37 -15.04
C ASP A 56 13.39 -4.81 -14.50
N THR A 57 13.56 -3.49 -14.60
CA THR A 57 14.74 -2.81 -14.05
C THR A 57 14.70 -2.71 -12.53
N HIS A 58 13.49 -2.80 -11.96
CA HIS A 58 13.24 -2.68 -10.52
C HIS A 58 12.05 -3.53 -10.11
N PHE A 59 12.09 -4.04 -8.88
CA PHE A 59 10.97 -4.69 -8.21
C PHE A 59 10.35 -3.71 -7.21
N LYS A 60 9.02 -3.61 -7.19
CA LYS A 60 8.30 -2.71 -6.27
C LYS A 60 7.75 -3.51 -5.09
N TYR A 61 8.03 -3.05 -3.87
CA TYR A 61 7.52 -3.67 -2.64
C TYR A 61 6.84 -2.63 -1.77
N MET A 62 5.87 -3.10 -1.00
CA MET A 62 5.50 -2.50 0.28
C MET A 62 6.38 -3.13 1.35
N ALA A 63 6.99 -2.30 2.18
CA ALA A 63 7.87 -2.71 3.25
C ALA A 63 7.43 -2.09 4.58
N CYS A 64 7.55 -2.86 5.66
CA CYS A 64 7.33 -2.40 7.02
C CYS A 64 8.67 -2.06 7.68
N ILE A 65 8.72 -0.96 8.42
CA ILE A 65 9.91 -0.56 9.17
C ILE A 65 10.11 -1.46 10.40
N ILE A 66 11.36 -1.85 10.63
CA ILE A 66 11.80 -2.46 11.87
C ILE A 66 12.59 -1.43 12.67
N GLY A 67 12.19 -1.21 13.92
CA GLY A 67 12.86 -0.25 14.80
C GLY A 67 13.34 -0.87 16.10
N PRO A 68 14.37 -0.26 16.74
CA PRO A 68 14.80 -0.64 18.07
C PRO A 68 13.86 -0.06 19.13
N GLY A 69 13.49 -0.86 20.13
CA GLY A 69 12.58 -0.43 21.19
C GLY A 69 11.13 -0.22 20.71
N LEU A 70 10.30 0.28 21.62
CA LEU A 70 8.94 0.69 21.31
C LEU A 70 8.94 1.86 20.32
N ARG A 71 7.93 1.90 19.46
CA ARG A 71 7.81 2.99 18.48
C ARG A 71 7.52 4.34 19.17
N PRO A 72 7.92 5.47 18.55
CA PRO A 72 7.45 6.78 18.98
C PRO A 72 5.93 6.90 18.89
N ALA A 73 5.33 7.65 19.81
CA ALA A 73 3.91 8.00 19.74
C ALA A 73 3.64 8.98 18.59
N HIS A 74 2.47 8.88 17.97
CA HIS A 74 2.00 9.84 16.96
C HIS A 74 0.58 10.30 17.32
N PRO A 75 0.45 11.32 18.19
CA PRO A 75 -0.84 11.71 18.77
C PRO A 75 -1.93 12.05 17.75
N GLU A 76 -1.57 12.72 16.65
CA GLU A 76 -2.51 13.08 15.58
C GLU A 76 -3.20 11.86 14.95
N LEU A 77 -2.50 10.73 14.89
CA LEU A 77 -3.00 9.47 14.37
C LEU A 77 -3.51 8.53 15.48
N CYS A 78 -3.60 8.99 16.72
CA CYS A 78 -3.95 8.17 17.89
C CYS A 78 -3.10 6.89 18.01
N ILE A 79 -1.81 7.05 17.72
CA ILE A 79 -0.83 5.98 17.74
C ILE A 79 -0.08 6.01 19.07
N THR A 80 0.02 4.85 19.71
CA THR A 80 0.70 4.68 20.99
C THR A 80 1.96 3.81 20.87
N PRO A 81 2.94 3.94 21.79
CA PRO A 81 4.19 3.16 21.73
C PRO A 81 4.02 1.63 21.76
N ASP A 82 2.91 1.12 22.34
CA ASP A 82 2.59 -0.32 22.39
C ASP A 82 2.01 -0.87 21.07
N MET A 83 1.77 -0.03 20.05
CA MET A 83 1.35 -0.48 18.72
C MET A 83 2.53 -1.02 17.92
N CYS A 84 3.14 -2.10 18.42
CA CYS A 84 4.30 -2.77 17.85
C CYS A 84 4.34 -4.24 18.25
N LEU A 85 5.18 -5.06 17.62
CA LEU A 85 5.30 -6.47 17.94
C LEU A 85 6.77 -6.90 18.05
N PRO A 86 7.21 -7.49 19.17
CA PRO A 86 8.61 -7.86 19.34
C PRO A 86 9.02 -9.00 18.41
N ILE A 87 10.27 -8.98 17.97
CA ILE A 87 10.88 -10.05 17.16
C ILE A 87 11.86 -10.83 18.04
N ARG A 88 11.72 -12.15 18.12
CA ARG A 88 12.57 -13.01 18.96
C ARG A 88 14.04 -12.88 18.53
N PRO A 89 15.01 -12.66 19.44
CA PRO A 89 14.98 -12.99 20.87
C PRO A 89 14.34 -11.97 21.81
N ASN A 90 13.92 -10.80 21.32
CA ASN A 90 13.19 -9.85 22.15
C ASN A 90 11.88 -10.48 22.65
N THR A 91 11.59 -10.35 23.94
CA THR A 91 10.36 -10.86 24.60
C THR A 91 9.67 -9.79 25.44
N ARG A 92 10.14 -8.55 25.35
CA ARG A 92 9.61 -7.44 26.14
C ARG A 92 8.51 -6.76 25.33
N HIS A 93 7.33 -6.64 25.92
CA HIS A 93 6.25 -5.82 25.41
C HIS A 93 5.37 -5.34 26.58
N PRO A 94 4.84 -4.10 26.57
CA PRO A 94 3.99 -3.60 27.66
C PRO A 94 2.70 -4.40 27.85
N VAL A 95 2.17 -4.95 26.76
CA VAL A 95 0.96 -5.79 26.76
C VAL A 95 1.40 -7.26 26.80
N ALA A 96 0.95 -7.98 27.83
CA ALA A 96 1.46 -9.31 28.20
C ALA A 96 1.08 -10.44 27.23
N ASP A 97 0.04 -10.27 26.43
CA ASP A 97 -0.45 -11.23 25.44
C ASP A 97 0.31 -11.18 24.10
N ARG A 98 1.20 -10.21 23.92
CA ARG A 98 2.00 -10.07 22.69
C ARG A 98 3.23 -10.96 22.72
N GLU A 99 3.04 -12.20 22.30
CA GLU A 99 4.16 -13.12 22.07
C GLU A 99 4.97 -12.68 20.85
N SER A 100 6.29 -12.69 21.01
CA SER A 100 7.25 -12.35 19.97
C SER A 100 7.17 -13.24 18.74
N LEU A 101 7.33 -12.61 17.58
CA LEU A 101 7.45 -13.29 16.30
C LEU A 101 8.75 -14.08 16.21
N ARG A 102 8.69 -15.25 15.59
CA ARG A 102 9.84 -16.13 15.38
C ARG A 102 10.27 -16.07 13.92
N SER A 103 11.48 -15.59 13.65
CA SER A 103 12.06 -15.68 12.31
C SER A 103 12.88 -16.96 12.14
N ASP A 104 13.17 -17.32 10.88
CA ASP A 104 14.09 -18.39 10.52
C ASP A 104 15.17 -17.88 9.54
N PRO A 105 16.47 -17.97 9.89
CA PRO A 105 17.01 -18.28 11.22
C PRO A 105 16.60 -17.23 12.28
N PRO A 106 16.91 -17.44 13.57
CA PRO A 106 16.62 -16.47 14.62
C PRO A 106 17.11 -15.06 14.29
N PHE A 107 16.30 -14.06 14.63
CA PHE A 107 16.62 -12.67 14.34
C PHE A 107 17.85 -12.25 15.14
N PRO A 108 18.81 -11.52 14.54
CA PRO A 108 20.11 -11.29 15.17
C PRO A 108 20.06 -10.26 16.31
N PHE A 109 18.99 -9.47 16.46
CA PHE A 109 18.90 -8.36 17.40
C PHE A 109 17.85 -8.60 18.50
N GLY A 110 18.22 -8.35 19.75
CA GLY A 110 17.41 -8.60 20.94
C GLY A 110 16.49 -7.46 21.38
N ASN A 111 16.50 -6.33 20.66
CA ASN A 111 15.68 -5.16 20.97
C ASN A 111 14.85 -4.66 19.77
N CYS A 112 14.55 -5.51 18.78
CA CYS A 112 13.80 -5.10 17.58
C CYS A 112 12.31 -5.44 17.65
N TYR A 113 11.53 -4.60 16.97
CA TYR A 113 10.08 -4.70 16.87
C TYR A 113 9.62 -4.39 15.44
N HIS A 114 8.52 -5.00 15.01
CA HIS A 114 7.70 -4.46 13.93
C HIS A 114 6.95 -3.25 14.48
N TRP A 115 7.18 -2.08 13.88
CA TRP A 115 6.42 -0.88 14.21
C TRP A 115 5.19 -0.81 13.29
N PHE A 116 3.99 -0.77 13.88
CA PHE A 116 2.75 -0.66 13.11
C PHE A 116 2.39 0.80 12.84
N GLY A 117 1.29 1.07 12.14
CA GLY A 117 0.88 2.45 11.80
C GLY A 117 1.02 2.76 10.30
N PRO A 118 0.19 3.68 9.78
CA PRO A 118 0.23 4.06 8.37
C PRO A 118 1.51 4.83 8.01
N ASP A 119 2.19 5.40 8.99
CA ASP A 119 3.46 6.11 8.87
C ASP A 119 4.68 5.17 8.79
N MET A 120 4.49 3.87 9.08
CA MET A 120 5.56 2.87 9.13
C MET A 120 5.66 2.02 7.85
N TRP A 121 4.75 2.23 6.90
CA TRP A 121 4.78 1.59 5.59
C TRP A 121 5.56 2.42 4.56
N LEU A 122 6.29 1.69 3.72
CA LEU A 122 7.19 2.23 2.73
C LEU A 122 6.99 1.51 1.41
N ASP A 123 6.61 2.26 0.37
CA ASP A 123 6.85 1.81 -0.99
C ASP A 123 8.35 1.92 -1.29
N VAL A 124 8.94 0.85 -1.81
CA VAL A 124 10.36 0.82 -2.19
C VAL A 124 10.55 0.22 -3.58
N ARG A 125 11.53 0.74 -4.33
CA ARG A 125 11.99 0.13 -5.58
C ARG A 125 13.36 -0.51 -5.37
N ILE A 126 13.43 -1.83 -5.48
CA ILE A 126 14.68 -2.58 -5.40
C ILE A 126 15.22 -2.76 -6.82
N VAL A 127 16.49 -2.43 -7.06
CA VAL A 127 17.13 -2.61 -8.37
C VAL A 127 17.21 -4.10 -8.71
N ASN A 128 16.81 -4.46 -9.93
CA ASN A 128 17.15 -5.75 -10.51
C ASN A 128 18.59 -5.68 -11.06
N ASP A 129 19.53 -6.17 -10.27
CA ASP A 129 20.96 -6.25 -10.61
C ASP A 129 21.37 -7.62 -11.17
N GLY A 130 20.40 -8.49 -11.47
CA GLY A 130 20.63 -9.82 -12.03
C GLY A 130 21.20 -10.84 -11.04
N ARG A 131 21.30 -10.50 -9.74
CA ARG A 131 21.80 -11.43 -8.73
C ARG A 131 20.81 -12.55 -8.40
N ASP A 132 21.31 -13.69 -7.94
CA ASP A 132 20.47 -14.77 -7.40
C ASP A 132 20.21 -14.53 -5.91
N TYR A 133 19.01 -14.02 -5.59
CA TYR A 133 18.50 -13.81 -4.23
C TYR A 133 18.18 -15.13 -3.51
N GLY A 134 18.26 -16.27 -4.20
CA GLY A 134 18.15 -17.60 -3.59
C GLY A 134 19.42 -18.05 -2.87
N VAL A 135 20.55 -17.36 -3.11
CA VAL A 135 21.85 -17.72 -2.57
C VAL A 135 22.26 -16.76 -1.45
N GLY A 136 22.82 -17.30 -0.37
CA GLY A 136 23.35 -16.53 0.75
C GLY A 136 22.44 -16.54 1.99
N PRO A 137 22.90 -15.92 3.09
CA PRO A 137 22.13 -15.81 4.31
C PRO A 137 20.93 -14.88 4.11
N LYS A 138 19.77 -15.31 4.60
CA LYS A 138 18.54 -14.52 4.63
C LYS A 138 17.76 -14.88 5.87
N THR A 139 17.14 -13.90 6.50
CA THR A 139 16.20 -14.09 7.59
C THR A 139 14.80 -13.89 7.08
N VAL A 140 13.93 -14.87 7.29
CA VAL A 140 12.52 -14.83 6.85
C VAL A 140 11.59 -14.94 8.04
N LEU A 141 10.40 -14.35 7.93
CA LEU A 141 9.29 -14.59 8.83
C LEU A 141 8.44 -15.72 8.24
N PRO A 142 8.33 -16.88 8.90
CA PRO A 142 7.49 -17.98 8.44
C PRO A 142 6.02 -17.55 8.25
N PRO A 143 5.27 -18.20 7.33
CA PRO A 143 3.89 -17.80 7.01
C PRO A 143 2.94 -17.74 8.21
N ASP A 144 3.01 -18.69 9.14
CA ASP A 144 2.19 -18.70 10.36
C ASP A 144 2.48 -17.48 11.25
N GLN A 145 3.75 -17.09 11.35
CA GLN A 145 4.19 -15.92 12.10
C GLN A 145 3.79 -14.62 11.40
N HIS A 146 3.79 -14.59 10.07
CA HIS A 146 3.29 -13.47 9.27
C HIS A 146 1.77 -13.28 9.46
N VAL A 147 0.98 -14.35 9.38
CA VAL A 147 -0.48 -14.27 9.62
C VAL A 147 -0.77 -13.71 11.02
N LYS A 148 -0.01 -14.15 12.02
CA LYS A 148 -0.10 -13.62 13.38
C LYS A 148 0.25 -12.12 13.45
N MET A 149 1.32 -11.70 12.77
CA MET A 149 1.73 -10.30 12.70
C MET A 149 0.63 -9.42 12.10
N VAL A 150 0.09 -9.80 10.94
CA VAL A 150 -0.95 -9.05 10.24
C VAL A 150 -2.22 -8.95 11.10
N SER A 151 -2.64 -10.04 11.75
CA SER A 151 -3.81 -10.04 12.63
C SER A 151 -3.69 -9.02 13.78
N ILE A 152 -2.51 -8.92 14.40
CA ILE A 152 -2.26 -7.96 15.49
C ILE A 152 -2.14 -6.54 14.95
N GLN A 153 -1.50 -6.37 13.80
CA GLN A 153 -1.37 -5.09 13.11
C GLN A 153 -2.73 -4.50 12.75
N ASP A 154 -3.63 -5.30 12.19
CA ASP A 154 -4.99 -4.88 11.82
C ASP A 154 -5.79 -4.44 13.05
N LEU A 155 -5.67 -5.17 14.17
CA LEU A 155 -6.28 -4.78 15.43
C LEU A 155 -5.75 -3.44 15.96
N ASP A 156 -4.45 -3.19 15.85
CA ASP A 156 -3.84 -1.92 16.25
C ASP A 156 -4.26 -0.75 15.36
N MET A 157 -4.32 -0.98 14.05
CA MET A 157 -4.78 -0.01 13.07
C MET A 157 -6.25 0.33 13.31
N TRP A 158 -7.09 -0.67 13.60
CA TRP A 158 -8.48 -0.48 13.99
C TRP A 158 -8.60 0.36 15.26
N ARG A 159 -7.85 0.00 16.32
CA ARG A 159 -7.82 0.73 17.59
C ARG A 159 -7.44 2.20 17.40
N SER A 160 -6.40 2.48 16.61
CA SER A 160 -5.99 3.85 16.26
C SER A 160 -7.10 4.60 15.51
N SER A 161 -7.77 3.94 14.55
CA SER A 161 -8.87 4.53 13.78
C SER A 161 -10.09 4.88 14.66
N CYS A 162 -10.49 3.97 15.56
CA CYS A 162 -11.56 4.20 16.53
C CYS A 162 -11.24 5.38 17.45
N ALA A 163 -10.05 5.40 18.05
CA ALA A 163 -9.63 6.48 18.94
C ALA A 163 -9.60 7.84 18.22
N ARG A 164 -9.18 7.87 16.95
CA ARG A 164 -9.21 9.08 16.12
C ARG A 164 -10.65 9.56 15.88
N LYS A 165 -11.55 8.65 15.52
CA LYS A 165 -12.96 8.97 15.30
C LYS A 165 -13.63 9.50 16.56
N GLU A 166 -13.34 8.92 17.73
CA GLU A 166 -13.84 9.41 19.01
C GLU A 166 -13.33 10.81 19.34
N ARG A 167 -12.03 11.06 19.18
CA ARG A 167 -11.43 12.38 19.41
C ARG A 167 -12.04 13.46 18.51
N ASP A 168 -12.16 13.17 17.21
CA ASP A 168 -12.61 14.13 16.22
C ASP A 168 -14.15 14.33 16.29
N GLY A 169 -14.91 13.27 16.62
CA GLY A 169 -16.36 13.34 16.83
C GLY A 169 -16.77 13.95 18.17
N ALA A 170 -15.90 13.90 19.19
CA ALA A 170 -16.11 14.54 20.47
C ALA A 170 -15.74 16.03 20.49
N GLN A 171 -15.18 16.59 19.41
CA GLN A 171 -15.02 18.04 19.29
C GLN A 171 -16.42 18.68 19.18
N PRO A 172 -16.87 19.44 20.20
CA PRO A 172 -18.18 20.06 20.15
C PRO A 172 -18.21 21.04 18.98
N LEU A 173 -19.30 21.05 18.22
CA LEU A 173 -19.71 22.11 17.28
C LEU A 173 -19.92 23.43 18.04
N ALA A 174 -18.89 23.98 18.67
CA ALA A 174 -18.98 25.18 19.48
C ALA A 174 -19.09 26.47 18.63
N ASP A 175 -18.86 26.38 17.30
CA ASP A 175 -18.94 27.53 16.39
C ASP A 175 -20.23 27.63 15.55
N ALA A 176 -21.19 26.72 15.73
CA ALA A 176 -22.46 26.76 14.98
C ALA A 176 -23.50 27.76 15.56
N SER A 177 -23.16 28.49 16.62
CA SER A 177 -24.11 29.41 17.30
C SER A 177 -23.93 30.90 16.96
N GLN A 178 -23.17 31.24 15.90
CA GLN A 178 -23.12 32.61 15.35
C GLN A 178 -23.45 32.70 13.84
N ALA A 179 -24.17 31.73 13.27
CA ALA A 179 -24.86 31.97 12.00
C ALA A 179 -26.22 32.61 12.29
N GLU A 180 -26.22 33.93 12.47
CA GLU A 180 -27.42 34.76 12.35
C GLU A 180 -28.13 34.40 11.05
N GLU A 181 -29.32 33.82 11.20
CA GLU A 181 -30.56 34.15 10.50
C GLU A 181 -30.39 35.09 9.28
N ARG A 182 -29.86 34.56 8.17
CA ARG A 182 -30.10 35.13 6.85
C ARG A 182 -31.10 34.24 6.12
N ASP A 183 -32.26 34.83 5.89
CA ASP A 183 -33.28 34.44 4.93
C ASP A 183 -32.64 33.85 3.65
N PHE A 184 -32.71 32.53 3.50
CA PHE A 184 -32.40 31.86 2.25
C PHE A 184 -33.69 31.32 1.64
N GLN A 185 -34.21 32.09 0.68
CA GLN A 185 -35.13 31.62 -0.34
C GLN A 185 -34.50 30.42 -1.08
N PRO A 186 -35.22 29.30 -1.27
CA PRO A 186 -34.68 28.15 -1.98
C PRO A 186 -34.54 28.47 -3.49
N PRO A 187 -33.40 28.15 -4.12
CA PRO A 187 -33.26 28.27 -5.56
C PRO A 187 -34.01 27.13 -6.29
N SER A 188 -34.65 27.51 -7.40
CA SER A 188 -35.39 26.65 -8.32
C SER A 188 -34.53 25.53 -8.94
N MET A 189 -35.11 24.33 -9.07
CA MET A 189 -34.48 23.10 -9.56
C MET A 189 -34.09 23.06 -11.06
N ASP A 190 -34.24 24.16 -11.81
CA ASP A 190 -34.05 24.14 -13.27
C ASP A 190 -32.60 24.39 -13.77
N SER A 191 -31.61 24.57 -12.89
CA SER A 191 -30.26 24.99 -13.32
C SER A 191 -29.16 23.90 -13.34
N MET A 192 -29.44 22.63 -13.00
CA MET A 192 -28.43 21.55 -13.00
C MET A 192 -28.54 20.57 -14.18
N ARG A 193 -28.95 21.04 -15.37
CA ARG A 193 -29.07 20.19 -16.57
C ARG A 193 -28.21 20.60 -17.77
N ARG A 194 -27.08 21.27 -17.55
CA ARG A 194 -26.12 21.54 -18.62
C ARG A 194 -24.70 21.57 -18.10
N GLU A 195 -23.95 20.51 -18.44
CA GLU A 195 -22.53 20.50 -18.84
C GLU A 195 -21.82 19.23 -18.36
N ARG A 196 -21.93 18.16 -19.16
CA ARG A 196 -20.84 17.18 -19.39
C ARG A 196 -21.28 16.24 -20.52
N SER A 197 -21.04 16.67 -21.75
CA SER A 197 -21.04 15.78 -22.92
C SER A 197 -19.60 15.67 -23.42
N TYR A 198 -18.90 14.60 -23.03
CA TYR A 198 -17.70 14.16 -23.72
C TYR A 198 -18.03 12.87 -24.45
N ALA A 199 -17.80 12.88 -25.76
CA ALA A 199 -18.05 11.78 -26.66
C ALA A 199 -17.06 10.63 -26.39
N MET A 200 -17.58 9.49 -25.93
CA MET A 200 -16.88 8.21 -25.96
C MET A 200 -16.70 7.76 -27.42
N ARG A 201 -15.48 7.38 -27.77
CA ARG A 201 -15.09 6.80 -29.07
C ARG A 201 -15.19 5.27 -28.94
N PRO A 202 -15.78 4.53 -29.88
CA PRO A 202 -15.87 3.08 -29.77
C PRO A 202 -14.50 2.43 -30.04
N ALA A 203 -14.08 1.57 -29.12
CA ALA A 203 -12.91 0.71 -29.26
C ALA A 203 -13.18 -0.39 -30.30
N GLN A 204 -12.23 -0.60 -31.21
CA GLN A 204 -12.25 -1.70 -32.17
C GLN A 204 -11.65 -2.96 -31.51
N SER A 205 -12.39 -4.05 -31.59
CA SER A 205 -12.00 -5.39 -31.14
C SER A 205 -10.90 -6.01 -32.02
N PRO A 206 -9.88 -6.68 -31.43
CA PRO A 206 -8.89 -7.43 -32.20
C PRO A 206 -9.39 -8.81 -32.64
N PRO A 207 -8.85 -9.38 -33.75
CA PRO A 207 -9.26 -10.68 -34.28
C PRO A 207 -8.60 -11.88 -33.56
N PRO A 208 -9.17 -13.10 -33.70
CA PRO A 208 -8.76 -14.27 -32.93
C PRO A 208 -7.48 -14.93 -33.49
N ALA A 209 -6.62 -15.39 -32.59
CA ALA A 209 -5.48 -16.25 -32.90
C ALA A 209 -5.89 -17.73 -32.84
N THR A 210 -5.44 -18.47 -33.85
CA THR A 210 -5.66 -19.90 -34.07
C THR A 210 -4.83 -20.80 -33.16
N THR A 211 -5.44 -21.94 -32.86
CA THR A 211 -5.01 -23.15 -32.14
C THR A 211 -3.59 -23.68 -32.42
N ALA A 212 -2.94 -24.22 -31.38
CA ALA A 212 -2.10 -25.41 -31.47
C ALA A 212 -2.11 -26.19 -30.15
N GLU A 213 -2.45 -27.47 -30.24
CA GLU A 213 -2.63 -28.45 -29.18
C GLU A 213 -1.31 -28.99 -28.62
N ASN A 214 -1.34 -29.31 -27.32
CA ASN A 214 -0.83 -30.56 -26.69
C ASN A 214 -0.14 -30.28 -25.35
N SER A 215 -0.81 -30.65 -24.25
CA SER A 215 -0.10 -31.27 -23.13
C SER A 215 -1.06 -32.10 -22.29
N ARG A 216 -0.67 -33.36 -22.09
CA ARG A 216 -1.33 -34.37 -21.25
C ARG A 216 -1.24 -33.94 -19.79
N TYR A 217 -2.39 -33.84 -19.11
CA TYR A 217 -2.45 -33.84 -17.66
C TYR A 217 -2.55 -35.27 -17.14
N VAL A 218 -1.76 -35.57 -16.11
CA VAL A 218 -1.80 -36.79 -15.32
C VAL A 218 -2.56 -36.46 -14.04
N GLU A 219 -3.63 -37.19 -13.77
CA GLU A 219 -4.40 -37.15 -12.51
C GLU A 219 -3.53 -37.57 -11.33
N ALA A 220 -3.63 -36.82 -10.24
CA ALA A 220 -3.23 -37.26 -8.92
C ALA A 220 -4.33 -36.87 -7.92
N ASP A 221 -5.16 -37.85 -7.61
CA ASP A 221 -6.15 -37.82 -6.52
C ASP A 221 -5.46 -37.80 -5.15
N GLY A 222 -6.15 -37.18 -4.19
CA GLY A 222 -6.04 -37.56 -2.78
C GLY A 222 -5.52 -36.48 -1.86
N TYR A 223 -6.40 -35.54 -1.46
CA TYR A 223 -6.27 -34.87 -0.17
C TYR A 223 -7.55 -35.07 0.64
N ALA A 224 -7.35 -35.67 1.81
CA ALA A 224 -8.36 -36.00 2.79
C ALA A 224 -8.89 -34.73 3.45
N SER A 225 -10.22 -34.63 3.54
CA SER A 225 -10.95 -33.65 4.32
C SER A 225 -10.60 -33.81 5.80
N GLN A 226 -9.98 -32.81 6.39
CA GLN A 226 -9.82 -32.70 7.84
C GLN A 226 -10.89 -31.72 8.34
N GLU A 227 -11.74 -32.21 9.24
CA GLU A 227 -12.88 -31.52 9.81
C GLU A 227 -12.47 -30.16 10.41
N LEU A 228 -13.04 -29.08 9.87
CA LEU A 228 -12.98 -27.76 10.47
C LEU A 228 -13.91 -27.75 11.69
N GLU A 229 -13.32 -27.88 12.88
CA GLU A 229 -13.99 -27.55 14.14
C GLU A 229 -14.45 -26.08 14.08
N ALA A 230 -15.78 -25.89 14.14
CA ALA A 230 -16.40 -24.58 14.15
C ALA A 230 -15.89 -23.73 15.32
N CYS A 231 -15.27 -22.59 15.00
CA CYS A 231 -14.86 -21.57 15.97
C CYS A 231 -16.08 -21.10 16.79
N ARG A 232 -16.21 -21.58 18.04
CA ARG A 232 -17.16 -21.08 19.03
C ARG A 232 -16.56 -19.96 19.87
N HIS A 233 -16.03 -18.92 19.23
CA HIS A 233 -15.64 -17.70 19.94
C HIS A 233 -16.73 -16.63 19.81
N PRO A 234 -17.12 -15.95 20.91
CA PRO A 234 -18.07 -14.85 20.85
C PRO A 234 -17.53 -13.77 19.92
N CYS A 235 -18.26 -13.48 18.84
CA CYS A 235 -18.01 -12.30 18.04
C CYS A 235 -18.46 -11.08 18.87
N GLU A 236 -17.54 -10.45 19.58
CA GLU A 236 -17.80 -9.13 20.22
C GLU A 236 -18.04 -8.02 19.19
N PHE A 237 -17.89 -8.32 17.89
CA PHE A 237 -17.77 -7.35 16.81
C PHE A 237 -19.10 -6.90 16.17
N CYS A 238 -20.23 -7.57 16.44
CA CYS A 238 -21.53 -7.18 15.87
C CYS A 238 -22.58 -6.67 16.87
N GLY A 239 -22.34 -6.76 18.18
CA GLY A 239 -23.32 -6.33 19.20
C GLY A 239 -24.71 -6.99 19.09
N GLY A 240 -24.84 -8.03 18.28
CA GLY A 240 -26.09 -8.69 17.93
C GLY A 240 -25.89 -10.20 17.85
N VAL A 241 -26.88 -10.95 18.31
CA VAL A 241 -26.87 -12.41 18.30
C VAL A 241 -26.95 -12.88 16.85
N CYS A 242 -25.86 -13.41 16.30
CA CYS A 242 -25.92 -14.16 15.05
C CYS A 242 -26.77 -15.41 15.32
N ARG A 243 -28.04 -15.41 14.89
CA ARG A 243 -28.80 -16.65 14.81
C ARG A 243 -28.22 -17.45 13.66
N ALA A 244 -27.69 -18.63 13.98
CA ALA A 244 -27.47 -19.65 12.97
C ALA A 244 -28.87 -20.11 12.53
N ASP A 245 -29.25 -19.78 11.30
CA ASP A 245 -30.37 -20.46 10.66
C ASP A 245 -29.90 -21.90 10.40
N ASP A 246 -30.51 -22.81 11.17
CA ASP A 246 -30.30 -24.24 11.15
C ASP A 246 -31.13 -24.81 9.99
N ASP A 247 -30.54 -24.82 8.79
CA ASP A 247 -31.12 -25.49 7.62
C ASP A 247 -30.94 -27.01 7.75
N SER A 248 -31.70 -27.58 8.68
CA SER A 248 -31.93 -29.01 8.77
C SER A 248 -33.29 -29.32 8.14
N GLU A 249 -33.35 -29.63 6.84
CA GLU A 249 -34.53 -30.28 6.28
C GLU A 249 -34.21 -31.52 5.43
N ASN A 250 -34.89 -32.58 5.87
CA ASN A 250 -35.05 -33.88 5.28
C ASN A 250 -36.43 -33.89 4.57
N SER A 251 -36.59 -34.80 3.61
CA SER A 251 -37.85 -35.31 3.00
C SER A 251 -38.65 -34.47 1.97
N ASP A 252 -38.66 -35.00 0.74
CA ASP A 252 -39.80 -35.52 -0.04
C ASP A 252 -41.16 -34.78 -0.12
N GLU A 253 -41.49 -34.45 -1.37
CA GLU A 253 -42.78 -34.54 -2.10
C GLU A 253 -44.02 -33.66 -1.79
N ASP A 254 -44.46 -33.00 -2.87
CA ASP A 254 -45.81 -32.58 -3.27
C ASP A 254 -46.71 -31.80 -2.28
N SER A 255 -46.88 -30.50 -2.55
CA SER A 255 -48.20 -29.94 -2.95
C SER A 255 -48.18 -28.44 -3.20
N LEU A 256 -48.83 -28.08 -4.31
CA LEU A 256 -49.18 -26.74 -4.75
C LEU A 256 -50.02 -25.99 -3.71
N ARG A 257 -49.62 -24.76 -3.34
CA ARG A 257 -50.54 -23.63 -3.12
C ARG A 257 -49.82 -22.29 -3.00
N SER A 258 -50.19 -21.40 -3.91
CA SER A 258 -49.81 -19.98 -3.94
C SER A 258 -50.23 -19.24 -2.68
N SER A 259 -49.33 -18.40 -2.16
CA SER A 259 -49.70 -17.20 -1.41
C SER A 259 -48.69 -16.10 -1.71
N GLU A 260 -49.20 -14.98 -2.21
CA GLU A 260 -48.49 -13.73 -2.41
C GLU A 260 -47.99 -13.19 -1.06
N SER A 261 -46.74 -12.74 -0.99
CA SER A 261 -46.20 -12.01 0.16
C SER A 261 -45.20 -10.99 -0.35
N LEU A 262 -45.59 -9.72 -0.23
CA LEU A 262 -44.78 -8.54 -0.49
C LEU A 262 -43.77 -8.40 0.66
N SER A 263 -42.49 -8.56 0.38
CA SER A 263 -41.41 -8.11 1.27
C SER A 263 -40.34 -7.42 0.45
N SER A 264 -40.18 -6.14 0.76
CA SER A 264 -39.29 -5.16 0.16
C SER A 264 -37.86 -5.67 0.02
N GLU A 265 -37.44 -5.90 -1.22
CA GLU A 265 -36.05 -6.00 -1.63
C GLU A 265 -35.49 -4.57 -1.69
N GLU A 266 -34.93 -4.07 -0.59
CA GLU A 266 -33.87 -3.05 -0.70
C GLU A 266 -32.60 -3.79 -1.13
N SER A 267 -32.49 -4.04 -2.44
CA SER A 267 -31.23 -4.43 -3.05
C SER A 267 -30.28 -3.24 -2.89
N CYS A 268 -29.29 -3.43 -2.02
CA CYS A 268 -28.09 -2.63 -1.99
C CYS A 268 -27.35 -2.88 -3.32
N ASP A 269 -27.77 -2.20 -4.38
CA ASP A 269 -27.02 -2.07 -5.64
C ASP A 269 -25.81 -1.17 -5.38
N CYS A 270 -24.87 -1.69 -4.60
CA CYS A 270 -23.53 -1.13 -4.50
C CYS A 270 -22.78 -1.56 -5.76
N ASP A 271 -22.91 -0.74 -6.80
CA ASP A 271 -22.21 -0.81 -8.08
C ASP A 271 -20.69 -0.59 -7.88
N CYS A 272 -20.03 -1.50 -7.17
CA CYS A 272 -18.62 -1.42 -6.79
C CYS A 272 -17.68 -2.10 -7.81
N THR A 273 -18.20 -2.57 -8.95
CA THR A 273 -17.37 -3.31 -9.92
C THR A 273 -16.52 -2.42 -10.82
N GLU A 274 -16.82 -1.12 -10.93
CA GLU A 274 -16.00 -0.19 -11.73
C GLU A 274 -14.69 0.24 -11.03
N ASP A 275 -14.55 0.03 -9.71
CA ASP A 275 -13.33 0.38 -8.97
C ASP A 275 -12.25 -0.72 -8.98
N LEU A 276 -12.56 -1.93 -9.45
CA LEU A 276 -11.58 -3.03 -9.49
C LEU A 276 -10.50 -2.83 -10.55
N ASP A 277 -10.83 -2.18 -11.67
CA ASP A 277 -9.86 -1.83 -12.71
C ASP A 277 -8.95 -0.66 -12.29
N ASP A 278 -9.40 0.20 -11.37
CA ASP A 278 -8.61 1.30 -10.79
C ASP A 278 -7.76 0.84 -9.58
N MET A 279 -8.12 -0.27 -8.94
CA MET A 279 -7.31 -0.85 -7.85
C MET A 279 -5.97 -1.44 -8.32
N GLY A 280 -5.70 -1.51 -9.64
CA GLY A 280 -4.36 -1.72 -10.17
C GLY A 280 -3.59 -2.83 -9.47
N ILE A 281 -4.25 -3.96 -9.19
CA ILE A 281 -3.85 -5.01 -8.22
C ILE A 281 -2.42 -5.56 -8.43
N PHE A 282 -1.79 -5.32 -9.58
CA PHE A 282 -0.38 -5.66 -9.84
C PHE A 282 0.44 -4.51 -10.47
N GLY A 283 0.01 -3.27 -10.31
CA GLY A 283 0.67 -2.11 -10.88
C GLY A 283 0.77 -2.13 -12.41
N LEU A 284 -0.14 -2.85 -13.08
CA LEU A 284 -0.17 -2.99 -14.55
C LEU A 284 -0.50 -1.66 -15.24
N ASN A 285 -1.25 -0.78 -14.56
CA ASN A 285 -1.68 0.51 -15.11
C ASN A 285 -0.64 1.62 -14.96
N GLY A 286 0.54 1.33 -14.41
CA GLY A 286 1.64 2.29 -14.26
C GLY A 286 1.22 3.54 -13.47
N ASP A 287 1.33 3.48 -12.14
CA ASP A 287 0.98 4.63 -11.30
C ASP A 287 1.83 5.84 -11.73
N PRO A 288 1.22 6.97 -12.13
CA PRO A 288 1.95 8.17 -12.46
C PRO A 288 2.85 8.64 -11.30
N GLN A 289 2.62 8.22 -10.06
CA GLN A 289 3.47 8.53 -8.90
C GLN A 289 4.63 7.56 -8.67
N ASP A 290 4.83 6.53 -9.50
CA ASP A 290 5.94 5.56 -9.34
C ASP A 290 7.33 6.23 -9.31
N TYR A 291 7.47 7.40 -9.92
CA TYR A 291 8.72 8.16 -9.88
C TYR A 291 9.04 8.75 -8.49
N LEU A 292 8.05 8.86 -7.59
CA LEU A 292 8.24 9.33 -6.21
C LEU A 292 8.84 8.25 -5.31
N VAL A 293 8.70 6.97 -5.67
CA VAL A 293 9.18 5.85 -4.87
C VAL A 293 10.70 5.77 -4.99
N PRO A 294 11.48 5.96 -3.91
CA PRO A 294 12.94 5.92 -4.03
C PRO A 294 13.47 4.54 -4.41
N VAL A 295 14.59 4.53 -5.11
CA VAL A 295 15.35 3.32 -5.42
C VAL A 295 16.22 2.98 -4.21
N MET A 296 16.21 1.72 -3.80
CA MET A 296 16.90 1.21 -2.61
C MET A 296 17.98 0.21 -3.02
N LYS A 297 19.15 0.32 -2.37
CA LYS A 297 20.12 -0.77 -2.25
C LYS A 297 19.60 -1.75 -1.21
N VAL A 298 19.70 -3.05 -1.45
CA VAL A 298 19.15 -4.08 -0.56
C VAL A 298 20.16 -5.17 -0.24
N SER A 299 20.24 -5.55 1.02
CA SER A 299 20.97 -6.72 1.53
C SER A 299 20.01 -7.61 2.33
N LEU A 300 19.95 -8.91 2.00
CA LEU A 300 19.17 -9.90 2.77
C LEU A 300 19.95 -10.46 3.97
N ASP A 301 21.26 -10.27 4.00
CA ASP A 301 22.07 -10.52 5.18
C ASP A 301 21.87 -9.36 6.15
N ILE A 302 21.05 -9.58 7.17
CA ILE A 302 20.82 -8.61 8.26
C ILE A 302 21.73 -8.86 9.47
N GLY A 303 22.67 -9.82 9.38
CA GLY A 303 23.52 -10.22 10.48
C GLY A 303 24.61 -9.21 10.84
N ALA A 304 25.59 -9.67 11.63
CA ALA A 304 26.64 -8.85 12.25
C ALA A 304 27.55 -8.05 11.29
N GLN A 305 27.39 -8.22 9.97
CA GLN A 305 28.12 -7.45 8.97
C GLN A 305 27.74 -5.96 8.96
N TYR A 306 26.50 -5.64 9.36
CA TYR A 306 25.99 -4.27 9.33
C TYR A 306 25.92 -3.61 10.70
N PHE A 307 25.59 -4.38 11.74
CA PHE A 307 25.34 -3.91 13.10
C PHE A 307 26.00 -4.90 14.06
N LYS A 308 26.88 -4.44 14.97
CA LYS A 308 27.63 -5.35 15.87
C LYS A 308 26.79 -5.79 17.05
N ASP A 309 25.90 -4.93 17.52
CA ASP A 309 25.00 -5.17 18.65
C ASP A 309 23.66 -4.44 18.50
N ASP A 310 22.77 -4.61 19.49
CA ASP A 310 21.46 -3.98 19.55
C ASP A 310 21.52 -2.44 19.59
N SER A 311 22.64 -1.85 20.03
CA SER A 311 22.82 -0.39 20.10
C SER A 311 23.25 0.23 18.76
N ASP A 312 23.73 -0.60 17.84
CA ASP A 312 24.10 -0.20 16.49
C ASP A 312 22.90 -0.15 15.51
N VAL A 313 21.75 -0.70 15.89
CA VAL A 313 20.54 -0.66 15.05
C VAL A 313 20.07 0.80 14.92
N PRO A 314 20.11 1.40 13.72
CA PRO A 314 19.78 2.81 13.53
C PRO A 314 18.31 3.09 13.83
N ASP A 315 18.02 4.28 14.36
CA ASP A 315 16.66 4.79 14.44
C ASP A 315 16.09 4.94 13.02
N PRO A 316 15.05 4.17 12.65
CA PRO A 316 14.51 4.22 11.30
C PRO A 316 13.82 5.55 10.99
N MET A 317 13.48 6.37 11.98
CA MET A 317 12.92 7.69 11.73
C MET A 317 13.90 8.63 11.02
N GLU A 318 15.20 8.45 11.20
CA GLU A 318 16.21 9.21 10.46
C GLU A 318 16.22 8.83 8.96
N PHE A 319 16.06 7.53 8.67
CA PHE A 319 15.86 7.05 7.30
C PHE A 319 14.58 7.64 6.67
N ILE A 320 13.48 7.72 7.42
CA ILE A 320 12.23 8.34 6.96
C ILE A 320 12.41 9.82 6.60
N ARG A 321 13.12 10.60 7.44
CA ARG A 321 13.41 12.00 7.14
C ARG A 321 14.20 12.16 5.85
N GLN A 322 15.18 11.27 5.61
CA GLN A 322 15.98 11.28 4.38
C GLN A 322 15.14 10.92 3.16
N ARG A 323 14.29 9.89 3.26
CA ARG A 323 13.32 9.52 2.23
C ARG A 323 12.43 10.72 1.88
N ASP A 324 11.86 11.39 2.87
CA ASP A 324 10.94 12.50 2.67
C ASP A 324 11.65 13.72 2.06
N ALA A 325 12.89 13.99 2.48
CA ALA A 325 13.73 15.01 1.87
C ALA A 325 13.99 14.71 0.39
N LEU A 326 14.28 13.46 0.04
CA LEU A 326 14.47 13.04 -1.35
C LEU A 326 13.19 13.16 -2.17
N VAL A 327 12.05 12.70 -1.64
CA VAL A 327 10.73 12.84 -2.28
C VAL A 327 10.41 14.30 -2.57
N ARG A 328 10.72 15.22 -1.64
CA ARG A 328 10.55 16.66 -1.85
C ARG A 328 11.40 17.16 -3.02
N ILE A 329 12.66 16.77 -3.10
CA ILE A 329 13.55 17.13 -4.23
C ILE A 329 12.97 16.65 -5.57
N ILE A 330 12.46 15.41 -5.62
CA ILE A 330 11.84 14.84 -6.83
C ILE A 330 10.61 15.68 -7.23
N LYS A 331 9.74 16.01 -6.28
CA LYS A 331 8.53 16.84 -6.54
C LYS A 331 8.90 18.22 -7.09
N GLU A 332 9.89 18.89 -6.48
CA GLU A 332 10.37 20.19 -6.95
C GLU A 332 10.98 20.12 -8.36
N SER A 333 11.76 19.07 -8.65
CA SER A 333 12.31 18.84 -9.98
C SER A 333 11.24 18.69 -11.06
N LYS A 334 10.20 17.89 -10.78
CA LYS A 334 9.05 17.72 -11.69
C LYS A 334 8.28 19.02 -11.88
N LEU A 335 8.13 19.81 -10.82
CA LEU A 335 7.49 21.13 -10.93
C LEU A 335 8.27 22.06 -11.85
N ARG A 336 9.59 22.13 -11.72
CA ARG A 336 10.47 22.91 -12.62
C ARG A 336 10.35 22.44 -14.07
N ALA A 337 10.40 21.13 -14.31
CA ALA A 337 10.24 20.57 -15.66
C ALA A 337 8.89 20.95 -16.28
N LYS A 338 7.80 20.86 -15.51
CA LYS A 338 6.46 21.27 -15.95
C LYS A 338 6.37 22.76 -16.28
N GLN A 339 7.02 23.62 -15.49
CA GLN A 339 7.08 25.06 -15.74
C GLN A 339 7.87 25.38 -17.03
N ALA A 340 9.03 24.73 -17.23
CA ALA A 340 9.84 24.89 -18.44
C ALA A 340 9.08 24.48 -19.71
N LEU A 341 8.33 23.36 -19.66
CA LEU A 341 7.48 22.93 -20.77
C LEU A 341 6.39 23.96 -21.11
N LYS A 342 5.71 24.52 -20.11
CA LYS A 342 4.69 25.56 -20.32
C LYS A 342 5.28 26.85 -20.92
N ALA A 343 6.46 27.27 -20.46
CA ALA A 343 7.16 28.43 -21.00
C ALA A 343 7.55 28.21 -22.48
N ASN A 344 8.06 27.02 -22.81
CA ASN A 344 8.41 26.66 -24.19
C ASN A 344 7.19 26.62 -25.11
N GLN A 345 6.06 26.06 -24.65
CA GLN A 345 4.81 26.06 -25.41
C GLN A 345 4.32 27.48 -25.68
N SER A 346 4.39 28.37 -24.68
CA SER A 346 4.00 29.78 -24.82
C SER A 346 4.88 30.51 -25.84
N ASN A 347 6.20 30.26 -25.82
CA ASN A 347 7.14 30.83 -26.79
C ASN A 347 6.89 30.34 -28.22
N VAL A 348 6.57 29.05 -28.41
CA VAL A 348 6.25 28.48 -29.73
C VAL A 348 4.96 29.08 -30.30
N VAL A 349 3.93 29.27 -29.48
CA VAL A 349 2.68 29.92 -29.91
C VAL A 349 2.92 31.38 -30.29
N ALA A 350 3.70 32.12 -29.50
CA ALA A 350 4.06 33.50 -29.80
C ALA A 350 4.82 33.64 -31.13
N LEU A 351 5.78 32.75 -31.40
CA LEU A 351 6.53 32.74 -32.67
C LEU A 351 5.64 32.42 -33.88
N LYS A 352 4.67 31.50 -33.75
CA LYS A 352 3.72 31.19 -34.82
C LYS A 352 2.82 32.38 -35.16
N SER A 353 2.32 33.10 -34.16
CA SER A 353 1.45 34.27 -34.38
C SER A 353 2.17 35.41 -35.14
N ARG A 354 3.46 35.63 -34.87
CA ARG A 354 4.25 36.65 -35.59
C ARG A 354 4.55 36.28 -37.04
N SER A 355 4.61 34.99 -37.36
CA SER A 355 4.89 34.52 -38.73
C SER A 355 3.68 34.69 -39.66
N THR A 356 2.47 34.53 -39.13
CA THR A 356 1.23 34.69 -39.92
C THR A 356 0.94 36.14 -40.30
N ASP A 357 1.34 37.11 -39.48
CA ASP A 357 1.10 38.54 -39.75
C ASP A 357 1.97 39.07 -40.90
N CYS A 358 3.11 38.44 -41.20
CA CYS A 358 4.00 38.85 -42.29
C CYS A 358 3.54 38.38 -43.69
N ILE A 359 2.59 37.43 -43.79
CA ILE A 359 2.20 36.82 -45.07
C ILE A 359 0.98 37.50 -45.71
N VAL A 360 0.19 38.27 -44.93
CA VAL A 360 -1.05 38.91 -45.42
C VAL A 360 -0.81 40.36 -45.93
N GLY A 361 0.43 40.85 -45.90
CA GLY A 361 0.79 42.22 -46.27
C GLY A 361 1.41 42.42 -47.66
N ALA A 362 1.40 41.42 -48.54
CA ALA A 362 2.02 41.49 -49.87
C ALA A 362 1.00 41.48 -51.01
#